data_AF-A0A3D2KGQ7-F1
#
_entry.id   AF-A0A3D2KGQ7-F1
#
_cell.length_a   1.000
_cell.length_b   1.000
_cell.length_c   1.000
_cell.angle_alpha   90.00
_cell.angle_beta   90.00
_cell.angle_gamma   90.00
#
_symmetry.space_group_name_H-M   'P 1'
#
loop_
_entity.id
_entity.type
_entity.pdbx_description
1 polymer ?
#
loop_
_entity_poly.entity_id
_entity_poly.type
_entity_poly.pdbx_seq_one_letter_code
_entity_poly.pdbx_strand_id
1 'polypeptide(L)'
;MQSISYPIYEHFIDIRYDAKSIRLDVILEDDTHTVYNLEMQTTTHPGLTKRSRYYQDLIDLDLLQKGANYNELNHSLVIFICTFDLFEKDHYIYRFRNVCREIPELELEDGTEKIFVNTTGHLGNVTEEFKQVMRMFNGLIAEGNFVEELQQEVDRVKLSKDWRREYMKLHVLLDDTKREGIIQGELLALTKQVCRKLQKQKTPHEIAEDLDESLEKIQQICDIAKEYAPDYDPEAICTQLLSSM
;
A
#
# COMPACT_ATOMS: atom_id res chain seq x y z
N MET A 1 -19.76 23.37 11.27
CA MET A 1 -18.51 23.20 10.52
C MET A 1 -17.69 22.26 11.37
N GLN A 2 -17.57 20.99 10.96
CA GLN A 2 -16.79 20.00 11.72
C GLN A 2 -15.33 20.44 11.71
N SER A 3 -14.69 20.49 12.88
CA SER A 3 -13.27 20.78 12.97
C SER A 3 -12.49 19.47 12.87
N ILE A 4 -11.56 19.39 11.93
CA ILE A 4 -10.61 18.28 11.82
C ILE A 4 -9.34 18.60 12.60
N SER A 5 -8.73 17.57 13.18
CA SER A 5 -7.41 17.64 13.81
C SER A 5 -6.33 17.91 12.76
N TYR A 6 -5.13 18.27 13.23
CA TYR A 6 -4.01 18.47 12.31
C TYR A 6 -3.66 17.13 11.67
N PRO A 7 -3.60 17.03 10.33
CA PRO A 7 -3.34 15.77 9.65
C PRO A 7 -1.95 15.27 9.99
N ILE A 8 -1.85 13.97 10.25
CA ILE A 8 -0.58 13.27 10.42
C ILE A 8 -0.23 12.69 9.06
N TYR A 9 0.91 13.12 8.52
CA TYR A 9 1.46 12.64 7.26
C TYR A 9 2.39 11.46 7.52
N GLU A 10 2.39 10.47 6.62
CA GLU A 10 3.28 9.30 6.68
C GLU A 10 3.23 8.57 8.05
N HIS A 11 2.04 8.28 8.56
CA HIS A 11 1.86 7.60 9.85
C HIS A 11 2.27 6.13 9.74
N PHE A 12 3.27 5.73 10.53
CA PHE A 12 3.77 4.37 10.57
C PHE A 12 3.09 3.58 11.68
N ILE A 13 2.49 2.46 11.32
CA ILE A 13 1.88 1.53 12.28
C ILE A 13 2.67 0.23 12.27
N ASP A 14 3.30 -0.08 13.41
CA ASP A 14 4.07 -1.29 13.65
C ASP A 14 3.67 -1.95 14.98
N ILE A 15 2.79 -2.94 14.90
CA ILE A 15 2.09 -3.49 16.09
C ILE A 15 2.77 -4.73 16.64
N ARG A 16 3.37 -5.57 15.78
CA ARG A 16 4.02 -6.83 16.18
C ARG A 16 5.22 -7.12 15.29
N TYR A 17 6.23 -7.76 15.86
CA TYR A 17 7.47 -8.17 15.16
C TYR A 17 7.22 -9.07 13.93
N ASP A 18 6.13 -9.84 13.92
CA ASP A 18 5.78 -10.80 12.87
C ASP A 18 4.69 -10.29 11.91
N ALA A 19 4.10 -9.12 12.18
CA ALA A 19 3.03 -8.55 11.38
C ALA A 19 3.59 -7.63 10.28
N LYS A 20 2.87 -7.52 9.16
CA LYS A 20 3.26 -6.60 8.09
C LYS A 20 2.99 -5.15 8.53
N SER A 21 4.02 -4.39 8.83
CA SER A 21 3.91 -2.96 9.15
C SER A 21 3.39 -2.17 7.93
N ILE A 22 2.73 -1.05 8.19
CA ILE A 22 2.19 -0.18 7.13
C ILE A 22 2.61 1.27 7.35
N ARG A 23 2.65 2.01 6.24
CA ARG A 23 2.73 3.47 6.24
C ARG A 23 1.48 4.01 5.59
N LEU A 24 0.74 4.82 6.34
CA LEU A 24 -0.45 5.52 5.87
C LEU A 24 -0.05 6.89 5.33
N ASP A 25 -0.58 7.27 4.18
CA ASP A 25 -0.21 8.54 3.54
C ASP A 25 -0.66 9.74 4.39
N VAL A 26 -1.95 9.76 4.75
CA VAL A 26 -2.54 10.80 5.60
C VAL A 26 -3.59 10.20 6.53
N ILE A 27 -3.48 10.47 7.83
CA ILE A 27 -4.50 10.17 8.83
C ILE A 27 -4.93 11.44 9.56
N LEU A 28 -6.23 11.59 9.80
CA LEU A 28 -6.80 12.71 10.53
C LEU A 28 -8.04 12.26 11.31
N GLU A 29 -8.41 13.04 12.32
CA GLU A 29 -9.55 12.74 13.20
C GLU A 29 -10.45 13.97 13.28
N ASP A 30 -11.76 13.80 13.32
CA ASP A 30 -12.70 14.91 13.52
C ASP A 30 -13.10 15.10 15.00
N ASP A 31 -13.92 16.12 15.25
CA ASP A 31 -14.47 16.44 16.57
C ASP A 31 -15.44 15.40 17.13
N THR A 32 -15.85 14.42 16.31
CA THR A 32 -16.69 13.28 16.70
C THR A 32 -15.89 12.01 16.94
N HIS A 33 -14.55 12.12 16.97
CA HIS A 33 -13.62 10.99 17.07
C HIS A 33 -13.68 10.03 15.86
N THR A 34 -14.15 10.50 14.71
CA THR A 34 -14.10 9.73 13.47
C THR A 34 -12.71 9.87 12.85
N VAL A 35 -12.05 8.74 12.60
CA VAL A 35 -10.72 8.68 12.00
C VAL A 35 -10.83 8.47 10.49
N TYR A 36 -10.08 9.25 9.72
CA TYR A 36 -10.04 9.20 8.27
C TYR A 36 -8.62 8.89 7.83
N ASN A 37 -8.49 7.81 7.07
CA ASN A 37 -7.26 7.49 6.35
C ASN A 37 -7.45 7.79 4.86
N LEU A 38 -6.57 8.61 4.29
CA LEU A 38 -6.60 9.02 2.88
C LEU A 38 -5.35 8.48 2.16
N GLU A 39 -5.56 7.74 1.08
CA GLU A 39 -4.51 7.07 0.31
C GLU A 39 -4.65 7.37 -1.18
N MET A 40 -3.58 7.80 -1.86
CA MET A 40 -3.62 8.03 -3.30
C MET A 40 -3.09 6.82 -4.08
N GLN A 41 -3.78 6.43 -5.16
CA GLN A 41 -3.40 5.31 -6.00
C GLN A 41 -3.40 5.67 -7.48
N THR A 42 -2.22 5.61 -8.09
CA THR A 42 -2.01 5.96 -9.50
C THR A 42 -1.96 4.75 -10.43
N THR A 43 -1.88 3.55 -9.86
CA THR A 43 -1.76 2.30 -10.63
C THR A 43 -2.73 1.24 -10.12
N THR A 44 -3.17 0.38 -11.03
CA THR A 44 -4.02 -0.77 -10.71
C THR A 44 -3.17 -1.85 -10.03
N HIS A 45 -3.29 -1.95 -8.71
CA HIS A 45 -2.66 -3.03 -7.95
C HIS A 45 -3.67 -4.12 -7.60
N PRO A 46 -3.39 -5.40 -7.93
CA PRO A 46 -4.22 -6.51 -7.48
C PRO A 46 -4.27 -6.54 -5.95
N GLY A 47 -5.46 -6.38 -5.37
CA GLY A 47 -5.65 -6.48 -3.91
C GLY A 47 -5.88 -5.17 -3.17
N LEU A 48 -6.13 -4.05 -3.85
CA LEU A 48 -6.45 -2.77 -3.19
C LEU A 48 -7.63 -2.88 -2.21
N THR A 49 -8.66 -3.67 -2.55
CA THR A 49 -9.79 -3.97 -1.66
C THR A 49 -9.43 -4.80 -0.42
N LYS A 50 -8.39 -5.66 -0.51
CA LYS A 50 -7.86 -6.39 0.64
C LYS A 50 -6.98 -5.49 1.51
N ARG A 51 -6.23 -4.59 0.87
CA ARG A 51 -5.40 -3.57 1.55
C ARG A 51 -6.28 -2.61 2.35
N SER A 52 -7.43 -2.19 1.83
CA SER A 52 -8.36 -1.34 2.59
C SER A 52 -8.84 -1.99 3.88
N ARG A 53 -9.16 -3.29 3.87
CA ARG A 53 -9.47 -4.05 5.09
C ARG A 53 -8.27 -4.11 6.03
N TYR A 54 -7.08 -4.43 5.52
CA TYR A 54 -5.89 -4.53 6.36
C TYR A 54 -5.55 -3.20 7.06
N TYR A 55 -5.72 -2.09 6.36
CA TYR A 55 -5.50 -0.76 6.92
C TYR A 55 -6.51 -0.43 8.00
N GLN A 56 -7.79 -0.76 7.75
CA GLN A 56 -8.85 -0.63 8.73
C GLN A 56 -8.50 -1.40 10.01
N ASP A 57 -8.13 -2.68 9.89
CA ASP A 57 -7.80 -3.53 11.03
C ASP A 57 -6.62 -2.96 11.85
N LEU A 58 -5.60 -2.40 11.18
CA LEU A 58 -4.43 -1.83 11.86
C LEU A 58 -4.73 -0.48 12.52
N ILE A 59 -5.59 0.35 11.92
CA ILE A 59 -6.07 1.59 12.55
C ILE A 59 -6.85 1.25 13.81
N ASP A 60 -7.76 0.29 13.76
CA ASP A 60 -8.56 -0.13 14.93
C ASP A 60 -7.67 -0.63 16.08
N LEU A 61 -6.59 -1.35 15.75
CA LEU A 61 -5.61 -1.83 16.72
C LEU A 61 -4.72 -0.72 17.29
N ASP A 62 -4.39 0.31 16.50
CA ASP A 62 -3.60 1.47 16.94
C ASP A 62 -4.40 2.36 17.90
N LEU A 63 -5.71 2.50 17.64
CA LEU A 63 -6.62 3.32 18.44
C LEU A 63 -7.06 2.63 19.74
N LEU A 64 -7.31 1.32 19.71
CA LEU A 64 -7.87 0.61 20.87
C LEU A 64 -6.79 0.15 21.85
N GLN A 65 -6.73 0.80 23.01
CA GLN A 65 -5.77 0.45 24.06
C GLN A 65 -6.11 -0.87 24.77
N LYS A 66 -5.08 -1.51 25.34
CA LYS A 66 -5.24 -2.75 26.11
C LYS A 66 -6.19 -2.54 27.30
N GLY A 67 -7.32 -3.26 27.27
CA GLY A 67 -8.34 -3.20 28.33
C GLY A 67 -9.46 -2.20 28.08
N ALA A 68 -9.44 -1.47 26.97
CA ALA A 68 -10.53 -0.59 26.55
C ALA A 68 -11.80 -1.38 26.17
N ASN A 69 -12.96 -0.74 26.29
CA ASN A 69 -14.23 -1.32 25.88
C ASN A 69 -14.40 -1.24 24.36
N TYR A 70 -15.02 -2.24 23.73
CA TYR A 70 -15.31 -2.20 22.29
C TYR A 70 -16.26 -1.08 21.89
N ASN A 71 -17.07 -0.56 22.82
CA ASN A 71 -17.91 0.63 22.57
C ASN A 71 -17.10 1.93 22.46
N GLU A 72 -15.82 1.91 22.84
CA GLU A 72 -14.91 3.05 22.69
C GLU A 72 -14.19 3.03 21.34
N LEU A 73 -14.47 2.05 20.48
CA LEU A 73 -13.88 1.98 19.14
C LEU A 73 -14.38 3.14 18.28
N ASN A 74 -13.44 3.91 17.76
CA ASN A 74 -13.72 5.04 16.88
C ASN A 74 -14.43 4.60 15.60
N HIS A 75 -15.26 5.49 15.06
CA HIS A 75 -15.65 5.38 13.67
C HIS A 75 -14.42 5.60 12.78
N SER A 76 -14.36 4.88 11.67
CA SER A 76 -13.14 4.83 10.87
C SER A 76 -13.44 4.68 9.38
N LEU A 77 -12.84 5.54 8.58
CA LEU A 77 -13.01 5.58 7.15
C LEU A 77 -11.67 5.40 6.44
N VAL A 78 -11.61 4.41 5.56
CA VAL A 78 -10.47 4.21 4.66
C VAL A 78 -10.86 4.68 3.26
N ILE A 79 -10.21 5.74 2.79
CA ILE A 79 -10.55 6.44 1.56
C ILE A 79 -9.38 6.32 0.57
N PHE A 80 -9.61 5.62 -0.53
CA PHE A 80 -8.67 5.55 -1.65
C PHE A 80 -9.06 6.54 -2.75
N ILE A 81 -8.14 7.42 -3.13
CA ILE A 81 -8.27 8.30 -4.30
C ILE A 81 -7.51 7.66 -5.46
N CYS A 82 -8.26 7.06 -6.38
CA CYS A 82 -7.72 6.34 -7.53
C CYS A 82 -7.76 7.20 -8.79
N THR A 83 -6.64 7.29 -9.51
CA THR A 83 -6.58 7.96 -10.84
C THR A 83 -7.15 7.10 -11.97
N PHE A 84 -7.98 6.12 -11.63
CA PHE A 84 -8.58 5.13 -12.51
C PHE A 84 -9.86 4.57 -11.88
N ASP A 85 -10.74 4.00 -12.68
CA ASP A 85 -11.95 3.34 -12.17
C ASP A 85 -11.66 1.90 -11.74
N LEU A 86 -11.57 1.67 -10.42
CA LEU A 86 -11.30 0.36 -9.84
C LEU A 86 -12.42 -0.67 -10.11
N PHE A 87 -13.67 -0.21 -10.23
CA PHE A 87 -14.84 -1.10 -10.30
C PHE A 87 -15.53 -1.10 -11.67
N GLU A 88 -15.06 -0.26 -12.59
CA GLU A 88 -15.55 -0.16 -13.98
C GLU A 88 -17.07 0.11 -14.04
N LYS A 89 -17.55 1.01 -13.17
CA LYS A 89 -18.95 1.46 -13.13
C LYS A 89 -19.11 2.97 -13.34
N ASP A 90 -18.02 3.68 -13.60
CA ASP A 90 -17.97 5.10 -13.97
C ASP A 90 -18.53 6.07 -12.90
N HIS A 91 -18.71 5.61 -11.65
CA HIS A 91 -19.10 6.51 -10.55
C HIS A 91 -17.90 7.26 -10.00
N TYR A 92 -18.11 8.52 -9.57
CA TYR A 92 -17.11 9.32 -8.87
C TYR A 92 -16.73 8.72 -7.50
N ILE A 93 -17.71 8.18 -6.78
CA ILE A 93 -17.54 7.73 -5.40
C ILE A 93 -18.24 6.38 -5.23
N TYR A 94 -17.48 5.38 -4.78
CA TYR A 94 -17.99 4.10 -4.32
C TYR A 94 -17.88 4.03 -2.80
N ARG A 95 -18.99 3.73 -2.11
CA ARG A 95 -19.06 3.58 -0.66
C ARG A 95 -19.43 2.16 -0.32
N PHE A 96 -18.70 1.56 0.61
CA PHE A 96 -18.94 0.20 1.07
C PHE A 96 -19.05 0.16 2.59
N ARG A 97 -20.18 -0.36 3.06
CA ARG A 97 -20.48 -0.69 4.45
C ARG A 97 -20.91 -2.14 4.55
N ASN A 98 -20.88 -2.69 5.76
CA ASN A 98 -21.38 -4.03 6.02
C ASN A 98 -22.91 -4.01 6.09
N VAL A 99 -23.56 -4.76 5.20
CA VAL A 99 -25.02 -4.92 5.14
C VAL A 99 -25.40 -6.38 5.24
N CYS A 100 -26.59 -6.64 5.80
CA CYS A 100 -27.14 -7.98 5.86
C CYS A 100 -27.48 -8.48 4.45
N ARG A 101 -27.08 -9.71 4.14
CA ARG A 101 -27.31 -10.30 2.82
C ARG A 101 -28.79 -10.64 2.60
N GLU A 102 -29.47 -11.09 3.66
CA GLU A 102 -30.88 -11.49 3.63
C GLU A 102 -31.81 -10.27 3.66
N ILE A 103 -31.38 -9.16 4.25
CA ILE A 103 -32.14 -7.92 4.40
C ILE A 103 -31.22 -6.75 3.99
N PRO A 104 -31.17 -6.39 2.70
CA PRO A 104 -30.22 -5.40 2.18
C PRO A 104 -30.32 -4.00 2.80
N GLU A 105 -31.48 -3.64 3.38
CA GLU A 105 -31.70 -2.37 4.07
C GLU A 105 -31.14 -2.34 5.50
N LEU A 106 -30.72 -3.49 6.04
CA LEU A 106 -30.17 -3.60 7.39
C LEU A 106 -28.64 -3.45 7.35
N GLU A 107 -28.14 -2.30 7.78
CA GLU A 107 -26.72 -2.05 8.01
C GLU A 107 -26.27 -2.66 9.35
N LEU A 108 -25.02 -3.15 9.41
CA LEU A 108 -24.43 -3.67 10.65
C LEU A 108 -24.10 -2.55 11.66
N GLU A 109 -23.92 -1.33 11.17
CA GLU A 109 -23.58 -0.15 11.97
C GLU A 109 -22.30 -0.31 12.82
N ASP A 110 -21.30 -1.04 12.30
CA ASP A 110 -20.02 -1.30 13.00
C ASP A 110 -19.03 -0.12 13.02
N GLY A 111 -19.46 1.04 12.54
CA GLY A 111 -18.66 2.26 12.50
C GLY A 111 -17.58 2.30 11.41
N THR A 112 -17.51 1.29 10.52
CA THR A 112 -16.51 1.25 9.45
C THR A 112 -17.09 1.59 8.07
N GLU A 113 -16.33 2.35 7.28
CA GLU A 113 -16.69 2.62 5.88
C GLU A 113 -15.45 2.61 4.98
N LYS A 114 -15.57 2.01 3.79
CA LYS A 114 -14.52 2.01 2.78
C LYS A 114 -14.99 2.81 1.58
N ILE A 115 -14.23 3.84 1.23
CA ILE A 115 -14.57 4.76 0.14
C ILE A 115 -13.50 4.65 -0.94
N PHE A 116 -13.93 4.49 -2.18
CA PHE A 116 -13.06 4.57 -3.34
C PHE A 116 -13.53 5.72 -4.23
N VAL A 117 -12.70 6.73 -4.34
CA VAL A 117 -12.89 7.87 -5.23
C VAL A 117 -12.24 7.54 -6.56
N ASN A 118 -13.01 7.62 -7.64
CA ASN A 118 -12.55 7.48 -9.01
C ASN A 118 -12.47 8.88 -9.62
N THR A 119 -11.26 9.38 -9.82
CA THR A 119 -11.04 10.72 -10.37
C THR A 119 -11.47 10.83 -11.84
N THR A 120 -11.65 9.70 -12.52
CA THR A 120 -12.09 9.61 -13.92
C THR A 120 -13.58 9.32 -14.08
N GLY A 121 -14.34 9.27 -12.98
CA GLY A 121 -15.77 9.00 -13.01
C GLY A 121 -16.57 10.14 -13.63
N HIS A 122 -17.80 9.82 -14.03
CA HIS A 122 -18.77 10.80 -14.58
C HIS A 122 -20.17 10.66 -13.95
N LEU A 123 -20.43 9.56 -13.25
CA LEU A 123 -21.72 9.26 -12.64
C LEU A 123 -21.74 9.55 -11.14
N GLY A 124 -22.91 9.97 -10.65
CA GLY A 124 -23.16 10.29 -9.25
C GLY A 124 -23.30 11.79 -8.99
N ASN A 125 -23.89 12.12 -7.84
CA ASN A 125 -24.13 13.50 -7.43
C ASN A 125 -22.94 13.99 -6.59
N VAL A 126 -22.06 14.78 -7.21
CA VAL A 126 -20.92 15.44 -6.58
C VAL A 126 -20.90 16.92 -6.96
N THR A 127 -20.33 17.75 -6.10
CA THR A 127 -20.25 19.20 -6.36
C THR A 127 -19.29 19.51 -7.50
N GLU A 128 -19.40 20.72 -8.06
CA GLU A 128 -18.52 21.11 -9.16
C GLU A 128 -17.07 21.31 -8.69
N GLU A 129 -16.89 21.78 -7.45
CA GLU A 129 -15.59 21.90 -6.79
C GLU A 129 -14.92 20.53 -6.66
N PHE A 130 -15.68 19.49 -6.30
CA PHE A 130 -15.15 18.13 -6.23
C PHE A 130 -14.63 17.68 -7.60
N LYS A 131 -15.38 17.91 -8.68
CA LYS A 131 -14.93 17.58 -10.05
C LYS A 131 -13.70 18.35 -10.47
N GLN A 132 -13.55 19.61 -10.03
CA GLN A 132 -12.35 20.40 -10.29
C GLN A 132 -11.13 19.78 -9.60
N VAL A 133 -11.25 19.36 -8.34
CA VAL A 133 -10.18 18.65 -7.62
C VAL A 133 -9.82 17.32 -8.32
N MET A 134 -10.82 16.54 -8.75
CA MET A 134 -10.57 15.29 -9.47
C MET A 134 -9.80 15.51 -10.78
N ARG A 135 -10.16 16.55 -11.54
CA ARG A 135 -9.42 16.96 -12.75
C ARG A 135 -7.98 17.34 -12.44
N MET A 136 -7.77 18.09 -11.37
CA MET A 136 -6.43 18.46 -10.91
C MET A 136 -5.57 17.24 -10.57
N PHE A 137 -6.11 16.23 -9.87
CA PHE A 137 -5.39 14.98 -9.58
C PHE A 137 -5.00 14.21 -10.84
N ASN A 138 -5.73 14.35 -11.94
CA ASN A 138 -5.40 13.76 -13.23
C ASN A 138 -4.41 14.61 -14.06
N GLY A 139 -3.88 15.71 -13.51
CA GLY A 139 -2.96 16.61 -14.21
C GLY A 139 -3.63 17.43 -15.30
N LEU A 140 -4.97 17.53 -15.29
CA LEU A 140 -5.72 18.41 -16.18
C LEU A 140 -5.76 19.81 -15.59
N ILE A 141 -5.66 20.83 -16.45
CA ILE A 141 -5.86 22.23 -16.05
C ILE A 141 -7.32 22.36 -15.61
N ALA A 142 -7.54 22.49 -14.30
CA ALA A 142 -8.85 22.79 -13.75
C ALA A 142 -8.99 24.31 -13.62
N GLU A 143 -9.97 24.88 -14.30
CA GLU A 143 -10.25 26.32 -14.29
C GLU A 143 -11.19 26.66 -13.12
N GLY A 144 -10.85 27.68 -12.33
CA GLY A 144 -11.70 28.21 -11.26
C GLY A 144 -10.93 28.75 -10.07
N ASN A 145 -11.50 29.75 -9.39
CA ASN A 145 -10.89 30.42 -8.23
C ASN A 145 -10.46 29.43 -7.13
N PHE A 146 -11.25 28.37 -6.91
CA PHE A 146 -10.96 27.35 -5.90
C PHE A 146 -9.69 26.54 -6.21
N VAL A 147 -9.47 26.20 -7.48
CA VAL A 147 -8.27 25.46 -7.91
C VAL A 147 -7.04 26.35 -7.79
N GLU A 148 -7.16 27.64 -8.12
CA GLU A 148 -6.07 28.59 -7.96
C GLU A 148 -5.67 28.77 -6.50
N GLU A 149 -6.63 28.92 -5.59
CA GLU A 149 -6.39 28.98 -4.15
C GLU A 149 -5.73 27.69 -3.63
N LEU A 150 -6.24 26.53 -4.06
CA LEU A 150 -5.68 25.23 -3.68
C LEU A 150 -4.24 25.05 -4.20
N GLN A 151 -4.00 25.42 -5.46
CA GLN A 151 -2.69 25.32 -6.09
C GLN A 151 -1.68 26.25 -5.40
N GLN A 152 -2.09 27.46 -5.01
CA GLN A 152 -1.26 28.39 -4.26
C GLN A 152 -0.86 27.82 -2.89
N GLU A 153 -1.80 27.22 -2.16
CA GLU A 153 -1.48 26.58 -0.87
C GLU A 153 -0.60 25.33 -1.04
N VAL A 154 -0.85 24.52 -2.08
CA VAL A 154 0.02 23.37 -2.42
C VAL A 154 1.43 23.84 -2.74
N ASP A 155 1.60 24.87 -3.56
CA ASP A 155 2.90 25.40 -3.93
C ASP A 155 3.62 26.04 -2.74
N ARG A 156 2.87 26.70 -1.85
CA ARG A 156 3.39 27.24 -0.59
C ARG A 156 3.94 26.13 0.31
N VAL A 157 3.23 25.01 0.46
CA VAL A 157 3.67 23.85 1.23
C VAL A 157 4.88 23.18 0.58
N LYS A 158 4.86 22.97 -0.75
CA LYS A 158 5.96 22.40 -1.52
C LYS A 158 7.25 23.22 -1.45
N LEU A 159 7.14 24.54 -1.35
CA LEU A 159 8.27 25.47 -1.23
C LEU A 159 8.83 25.58 0.19
N SER A 160 8.16 25.01 1.20
CA SER A 160 8.69 24.95 2.56
C SER A 160 9.98 24.13 2.60
N LYS A 161 10.96 24.60 3.40
CA LYS A 161 12.27 23.94 3.50
C LYS A 161 12.18 22.54 4.11
N ASP A 162 11.20 22.32 4.97
CA ASP A 162 10.98 21.04 5.66
C ASP A 162 10.44 19.99 4.68
N TRP A 163 9.46 20.36 3.83
CA TRP A 163 8.92 19.47 2.80
C TRP A 163 9.98 19.05 1.76
N ARG A 164 10.85 19.98 1.32
CA ARG A 164 11.97 19.63 0.41
C ARG A 164 12.90 18.59 1.01
N ARG A 165 13.13 18.65 2.33
CA ARG A 165 14.02 17.72 3.03
C ARG A 165 13.37 16.35 3.17
N GLU A 166 12.08 16.31 3.48
CA GLU A 166 11.28 15.08 3.62
C GLU A 166 11.11 14.38 2.26
N TYR A 167 10.77 15.13 1.21
CA TYR A 167 10.68 14.63 -0.16
C TYR A 167 11.99 14.00 -0.66
N MET A 168 13.15 14.64 -0.40
CA MET A 168 14.45 14.05 -0.76
C MET A 168 14.75 12.75 0.01
N LYS A 169 14.40 12.69 1.30
CA LYS A 169 14.56 11.45 2.09
C LYS A 169 13.68 10.32 1.57
N LEU A 170 12.42 10.61 1.27
CA LEU A 170 11.47 9.66 0.70
C LEU A 170 11.95 9.12 -0.65
N HIS A 171 12.44 10.00 -1.52
CA HIS A 171 12.95 9.60 -2.84
C HIS A 171 14.18 8.68 -2.74
N VAL A 172 15.10 8.97 -1.82
CA VAL A 172 16.27 8.10 -1.56
C VAL A 172 15.82 6.75 -1.04
N LEU A 173 14.88 6.71 -0.09
CA LEU A 173 14.34 5.46 0.47
C LEU A 173 13.61 4.62 -0.61
N LEU A 174 12.83 5.27 -1.48
CA LEU A 174 12.13 4.59 -2.58
C LEU A 174 13.11 4.05 -3.63
N ASP A 175 14.18 4.78 -3.94
CA ASP A 175 15.22 4.30 -4.85
C ASP A 175 15.99 3.12 -4.26
N ASP A 176 16.30 3.14 -2.96
CA ASP A 176 17.00 2.07 -2.28
C ASP A 176 16.11 0.82 -2.15
N THR A 177 14.86 0.96 -1.71
CA THR A 177 13.90 -0.17 -1.66
C THR A 177 13.61 -0.76 -3.05
N LYS A 178 13.59 0.07 -4.11
CA LYS A 178 13.47 -0.41 -5.49
C LYS A 178 14.72 -1.19 -5.93
N ARG A 179 15.92 -0.72 -5.60
CA ARG A 179 17.18 -1.44 -5.89
C ARG A 179 17.22 -2.77 -5.15
N GLU A 180 16.87 -2.77 -3.87
CA GLU A 180 16.76 -4.00 -3.06
C GLU A 180 15.74 -4.97 -3.68
N GLY A 181 14.57 -4.49 -4.09
CA GLY A 181 13.56 -5.31 -4.76
C GLY A 181 14.03 -5.92 -6.08
N ILE A 182 14.83 -5.19 -6.86
CA ILE A 182 15.45 -5.71 -8.09
C ILE A 182 16.45 -6.82 -7.76
N ILE A 183 17.36 -6.57 -6.80
CA ILE A 183 18.38 -7.54 -6.38
C ILE A 183 17.72 -8.81 -5.82
N GLN A 184 16.70 -8.66 -4.99
CA GLN A 184 15.92 -9.79 -4.46
C GLN A 184 15.21 -10.57 -5.57
N GLY A 185 14.65 -9.86 -6.57
CA GLY A 185 14.02 -10.48 -7.73
C GLY A 185 15.00 -11.29 -8.59
N GLU A 186 16.21 -10.76 -8.82
CA GLU A 186 17.28 -11.45 -9.55
C GLU A 186 17.76 -12.70 -8.80
N LEU A 187 17.96 -12.59 -7.48
CA LEU A 187 18.37 -13.72 -6.65
C LEU A 187 17.30 -14.82 -6.60
N LEU A 188 16.02 -14.45 -6.49
CA LEU A 188 14.91 -15.40 -6.51
C LEU A 188 14.81 -16.10 -7.87
N ALA A 189 14.98 -15.36 -8.97
CA ALA A 189 14.98 -15.93 -10.31
C ALA A 189 16.12 -16.93 -10.51
N LEU A 190 17.34 -16.60 -10.04
CA LEU A 190 18.48 -17.49 -10.08
C LEU A 190 18.25 -18.76 -9.23
N THR A 191 17.77 -18.59 -8.00
CA THR A 191 17.47 -19.70 -7.07
C THR A 191 16.45 -20.67 -7.68
N LYS A 192 15.37 -20.15 -8.29
CA LYS A 192 14.37 -20.98 -9.02
C LYS A 192 15.01 -21.80 -10.13
N GLN A 193 15.97 -21.23 -10.86
CA GLN A 193 16.68 -21.95 -11.94
C GLN A 193 17.62 -23.02 -11.39
N VAL A 194 18.34 -22.73 -10.30
CA VAL A 194 19.23 -23.69 -9.62
C VAL A 194 18.42 -24.87 -9.07
N CYS A 195 17.33 -24.64 -8.33
CA CYS A 195 16.50 -25.71 -7.78
C CYS A 195 15.96 -26.64 -8.89
N ARG A 196 15.48 -26.09 -10.01
CA ARG A 196 15.02 -26.87 -11.17
C ARG A 196 16.12 -27.75 -11.79
N LYS A 197 17.37 -27.29 -11.77
CA LYS A 197 18.51 -28.06 -12.29
C LYS A 197 19.02 -29.09 -11.28
N LEU A 198 18.96 -28.80 -9.99
CA LEU A 198 19.24 -29.76 -8.91
C LEU A 198 18.24 -30.92 -8.90
N GLN A 199 16.96 -30.66 -9.12
CA GLN A 199 15.93 -31.71 -9.30
C GLN A 199 16.23 -32.63 -10.50
N LYS A 200 16.93 -32.11 -11.51
CA LYS A 200 17.42 -32.89 -12.67
C LYS A 200 18.76 -33.57 -12.42
N GLN A 201 19.23 -33.61 -11.17
CA GLN A 201 20.49 -34.23 -10.74
C GLN A 201 21.75 -33.62 -11.39
N LYS A 202 21.70 -32.37 -11.83
CA LYS A 202 22.89 -31.65 -12.31
C LYS A 202 23.80 -31.24 -11.16
N THR A 203 25.10 -31.28 -11.39
CA THR A 203 26.11 -30.85 -10.43
C THR A 203 26.22 -29.32 -10.37
N PRO A 204 26.71 -28.73 -9.26
CA PRO A 204 26.93 -27.29 -9.17
C PRO A 204 27.83 -26.72 -10.28
N HIS A 205 28.80 -27.50 -10.78
CA HIS A 205 29.65 -27.10 -11.91
C HIS A 205 28.85 -26.98 -13.21
N GLU A 206 28.02 -27.96 -13.54
CA GLU A 206 27.16 -27.93 -14.74
C GLU A 206 26.11 -26.83 -14.64
N ILE A 207 25.63 -26.52 -13.44
CA ILE A 207 24.66 -25.43 -13.20
C ILE A 207 25.32 -24.06 -13.40
N ALA A 208 26.56 -23.87 -12.93
CA ALA A 208 27.32 -22.64 -13.12
C ALA A 208 27.60 -22.37 -14.60
N GLU A 209 28.00 -23.41 -15.35
CA GLU A 209 28.20 -23.32 -16.80
C GLU A 209 26.89 -23.07 -17.55
N ASP A 210 25.82 -23.80 -17.22
CA ASP A 210 24.49 -23.63 -17.85
C ASP A 210 23.87 -22.23 -17.66
N LEU A 211 24.26 -21.51 -16.59
CA LEU A 211 23.68 -20.23 -16.19
C LEU A 211 24.64 -19.05 -16.40
N ASP A 212 25.84 -19.30 -16.93
CA ASP A 212 26.93 -18.31 -17.06
C ASP A 212 27.17 -17.54 -15.75
N GLU A 213 27.12 -18.23 -14.61
CA GLU A 213 27.25 -17.67 -13.28
C GLU A 213 28.48 -18.22 -12.56
N SER A 214 28.99 -17.48 -11.58
CA SER A 214 30.18 -17.93 -10.83
C SER A 214 29.90 -19.21 -10.03
N LEU A 215 30.84 -20.15 -10.06
CA LEU A 215 30.74 -21.40 -9.33
C LEU A 215 30.53 -21.19 -7.83
N GLU A 216 31.17 -20.16 -7.25
CA GLU A 216 31.03 -19.81 -5.83
C GLU A 216 29.58 -19.45 -5.48
N LYS A 217 28.92 -18.61 -6.29
CA LYS A 217 27.53 -18.18 -6.10
C LYS A 217 26.55 -19.34 -6.25
N ILE A 218 26.77 -20.22 -7.23
CA ILE A 218 25.95 -21.42 -7.40
C ILE A 218 26.16 -22.42 -6.26
N GLN A 219 27.38 -22.57 -5.77
CA GLN A 219 27.70 -23.47 -4.66
C GLN A 219 26.98 -23.03 -3.37
N GLN A 220 26.98 -21.72 -3.07
CA GLN A 220 26.24 -21.16 -1.94
C GLN A 220 24.74 -21.48 -2.00
N ILE A 221 24.10 -21.27 -3.16
CA ILE A 221 22.68 -21.60 -3.36
C ILE A 221 22.46 -23.11 -3.21
N CYS A 222 23.34 -23.94 -3.80
CA CYS A 222 23.23 -25.39 -3.70
C CYS A 222 23.40 -25.91 -2.27
N ASP A 223 24.27 -25.29 -1.47
CA ASP A 223 24.54 -25.72 -0.11
C ASP A 223 23.33 -25.49 0.80
N ILE A 224 22.67 -24.34 0.67
CA ILE A 224 21.41 -24.07 1.38
C ILE A 224 20.28 -24.91 0.82
N ALA A 225 20.20 -25.08 -0.50
CA ALA A 225 19.15 -25.87 -1.14
C ALA A 225 19.12 -27.35 -0.67
N LYS A 226 20.25 -27.92 -0.22
CA LYS A 226 20.29 -29.29 0.32
C LYS A 226 19.40 -29.46 1.56
N GLU A 227 19.22 -28.41 2.36
CA GLU A 227 18.36 -28.43 3.56
C GLU A 227 16.87 -28.53 3.20
N TYR A 228 16.51 -28.13 1.98
CA TYR A 228 15.14 -28.12 1.46
C TYR A 228 14.86 -29.24 0.47
N ALA A 229 15.80 -30.18 0.29
CA ALA A 229 15.60 -31.35 -0.56
C ALA A 229 14.54 -32.29 0.04
N PRO A 230 13.73 -33.00 -0.78
CA PRO A 230 13.79 -33.08 -2.25
C PRO A 230 12.89 -32.07 -2.98
N ASP A 231 11.99 -31.39 -2.28
CA ASP A 231 10.96 -30.56 -2.90
C ASP A 231 11.50 -29.18 -3.32
N TYR A 232 12.55 -28.71 -2.65
CA TYR A 232 13.26 -27.44 -2.85
C TYR A 232 12.31 -26.23 -2.91
N ASP A 233 12.23 -25.46 -1.81
CA ASP A 233 11.45 -24.21 -1.76
C ASP A 233 12.32 -23.01 -2.13
N PRO A 234 12.19 -22.44 -3.35
CA PRO A 234 13.06 -21.34 -3.79
C PRO A 234 12.83 -20.04 -3.03
N GLU A 235 11.64 -19.84 -2.44
CA GLU A 235 11.34 -18.64 -1.67
C GLU A 235 12.00 -18.72 -0.30
N ALA A 236 11.87 -19.85 0.40
CA ALA A 236 12.55 -20.09 1.67
C ALA A 236 14.09 -20.05 1.55
N ILE A 237 14.64 -20.66 0.49
CA ILE A 237 16.08 -20.61 0.20
C ILE A 237 16.56 -19.17 -0.04
N CYS A 238 15.80 -18.38 -0.80
CA CYS A 238 16.13 -16.97 -1.06
C CYS A 238 16.09 -16.14 0.22
N THR A 239 15.09 -16.35 1.09
CA THR A 239 15.03 -15.67 2.40
C THR A 239 16.22 -16.03 3.28
N GLN A 240 16.64 -17.29 3.32
CA GLN A 240 17.80 -17.72 4.11
C GLN A 240 19.11 -17.13 3.56
N LEU A 241 19.27 -17.07 2.24
CA LEU A 241 20.40 -16.41 1.57
C LEU A 241 20.50 -14.92 1.94
N LEU A 242 19.37 -14.21 1.88
CA LEU A 242 19.31 -12.78 2.22
C LEU A 242 19.56 -12.50 3.70
N SER A 243 19.21 -13.43 4.59
CA SER A 243 19.50 -13.31 6.03
C SER A 243 20.94 -13.65 6.41
N SER A 244 21.69 -14.27 5.50
CA SER A 244 23.08 -14.69 5.69
C SER A 244 24.10 -13.73 5.06
N MET A 245 23.61 -12.65 4.42
CA MET A 245 24.40 -11.54 3.86
C MET A 245 24.52 -10.39 4.86
#